data_AF-A0A416XM26-F1
#
_entry.id   AF-A0A416XM26-F1
#
_cell.length_a   1.000
_cell.length_b   1.000
_cell.length_c   1.000
_cell.angle_alpha   90.00
_cell.angle_beta   90.00
_cell.angle_gamma   90.00
#
_symmetry.space_group_name_H-M   'P 1'
#
loop_
_entity.id
_entity.type
_entity.pdbx_description
1 polymer ?
#
loop_
_entity_poly.entity_id
_entity_poly.type
_entity_poly.pdbx_seq_one_letter_code
_entity_poly.pdbx_strand_id
1 'polypeptide(L)' 'MEMKYVVPDMAQSFGTLEFAGESEPIFERDKNNRKVIARRSYNLYSDIQKGENVVVEIPVQAGEKHFKYEQKVKLVNPK' A
#
# COMPACT_ATOMS: atom_id res chain seq x y z
N MET A 1 -0.19 -25.25 4.12
CA MET A 1 0.81 -24.30 4.65
C MET A 1 0.05 -23.19 5.34
N GLU A 2 0.11 -23.09 6.67
CA GLU A 2 -0.49 -21.98 7.42
C GLU A 2 0.37 -20.74 7.24
N MET A 3 -0.14 -19.72 6.54
CA MET A 3 0.48 -18.41 6.58
C MET A 3 0.18 -17.80 7.96
N LYS A 4 1.15 -17.88 8.87
CA LYS A 4 1.10 -17.11 10.12
C LYS A 4 1.09 -15.64 9.73
N TYR A 5 -0.05 -14.98 9.93
CA TYR A 5 -0.18 -13.53 9.79
C TYR A 5 0.57 -12.88 10.94
N VAL A 6 1.90 -12.82 10.83
CA VAL A 6 2.75 -12.04 11.72
C VAL A 6 2.65 -10.62 11.21
N VAL A 7 2.01 -9.72 11.96
CA VAL A 7 2.12 -8.29 11.70
C VAL A 7 3.61 -7.96 11.83
N PRO A 8 4.32 -7.68 10.73
CA PRO A 8 5.75 -7.47 10.80
C PRO A 8 6.01 -6.16 11.54
N ASP A 9 7.06 -6.08 12.35
CA ASP A 9 7.55 -4.78 12.78
C ASP A 9 7.98 -4.01 11.52
N MET A 10 7.24 -2.96 11.18
CA MET A 10 7.42 -2.28 9.89
C MET A 10 8.83 -1.72 9.70
N ALA A 11 9.47 -1.26 10.78
CA ALA A 11 10.82 -0.73 10.70
C ALA A 11 11.83 -1.86 10.48
N GLN A 12 11.63 -3.00 11.15
CA GLN A 12 12.50 -4.16 11.00
C GLN A 12 12.29 -4.90 9.67
N SER A 13 11.07 -4.91 9.15
CA SER A 13 10.72 -5.67 7.95
C SER A 13 10.89 -4.87 6.66
N PHE A 14 10.62 -3.57 6.68
CA PHE A 14 10.62 -2.74 5.46
C PHE A 14 11.60 -1.56 5.51
N GLY A 15 12.12 -1.19 6.69
CA GLY A 15 13.06 -0.09 6.84
C GLY A 15 12.51 1.24 6.31
N THR A 16 13.26 1.91 5.45
CA THR A 16 12.82 3.13 4.77
C THR A 16 11.97 2.79 3.56
N LEU A 17 10.77 3.37 3.49
CA LEU A 17 9.89 3.25 2.34
C LEU A 17 9.92 4.51 1.49
N GLU A 18 10.08 4.33 0.18
CA GLU A 18 10.11 5.41 -0.80
C GLU A 18 9.06 5.19 -1.88
N PHE A 19 8.35 6.24 -2.27
CA PHE A 19 7.26 6.14 -3.24
C PHE A 19 7.78 5.85 -4.65
N ALA A 20 7.32 4.74 -5.25
CA ALA A 20 7.72 4.33 -6.59
C ALA A 20 6.63 4.58 -7.66
N GLY A 21 5.36 4.71 -7.26
CA GLY A 21 4.26 4.98 -8.17
C GLY A 21 2.91 4.47 -7.66
N GLU A 22 1.84 4.76 -8.41
CA GLU A 22 0.50 4.24 -8.16
C GLU A 22 0.17 3.17 -9.21
N SER A 23 -0.40 2.05 -8.75
CA SER A 23 -0.95 0.97 -9.59
C SER A 23 -2.43 1.23 -9.89
N GLU A 24 -3.03 0.42 -10.76
CA GLU A 24 -4.45 0.56 -11.05
C GLU A 24 -5.32 0.47 -9.77
N PRO A 25 -6.30 1.38 -9.61
CA PRO A 25 -7.19 1.36 -8.46
C PRO A 25 -8.05 0.09 -8.45
N ILE A 26 -8.32 -0.43 -7.26
CA ILE A 26 -9.17 -1.58 -7.06
C ILE A 26 -10.61 -1.11 -6.98
N PHE A 27 -11.46 -1.71 -7.81
CA PHE A 27 -12.88 -1.38 -7.87
C PHE A 27 -13.72 -2.48 -7.24
N GLU A 28 -14.78 -2.08 -6.54
CA GLU A 28 -15.81 -2.97 -6.00
C GLU A 28 -17.19 -2.57 -6.54
N ARG A 29 -18.19 -3.45 -6.33
CA ARG A 29 -19.59 -3.15 -6.60
C ARG A 29 -20.24 -2.63 -5.32
N ASP A 30 -20.89 -1.48 -5.40
CA ASP A 30 -21.70 -0.97 -4.30
C ASP A 30 -23.04 -1.74 -4.16
N LYS A 31 -23.86 -1.35 -3.18
CA LYS A 31 -25.20 -1.95 -2.95
C LYS A 31 -26.15 -1.83 -4.16
N ASN A 32 -25.87 -0.90 -5.08
CA ASN A 32 -26.63 -0.65 -6.30
C ASN A 32 -25.96 -1.27 -7.55
N ASN A 33 -24.99 -2.17 -7.35
CA ASN A 33 -24.20 -2.82 -8.39
C ASN A 33 -23.39 -1.85 -9.27
N ARG A 34 -23.08 -0.64 -8.78
CA ARG A 34 -22.24 0.34 -9.48
C ARG A 34 -20.77 0.07 -9.19
N LYS A 35 -19.92 0.22 -10.22
CA LYS A 35 -18.46 0.11 -10.06
C LYS A 35 -17.95 1.36 -9.35
N VAL A 36 -17.40 1.21 -8.16
CA VAL A 36 -16.83 2.29 -7.34
C VAL A 36 -15.37 1.97 -6.99
N ILE A 37 -14.55 3.00 -6.85
CA ILE A 37 -13.17 2.84 -6.37
C ILE A 37 -13.24 2.44 -4.89
N ALA A 38 -12.64 1.31 -4.52
CA ALA A 38 -12.61 0.81 -3.15
C ALA A 38 -11.26 1.05 -2.48
N ARG A 39 -10.16 0.81 -3.22
CA ARG A 39 -8.78 0.98 -2.73
C ARG A 39 -7.88 1.56 -3.81
N ARG A 40 -6.83 2.27 -3.39
CA ARG A 40 -5.73 2.74 -4.23
C ARG A 40 -4.47 1.98 -3.85
N SER A 41 -3.74 1.49 -4.84
CA SER A 41 -2.56 0.66 -4.64
C SER A 41 -1.30 1.47 -4.95
N TYR A 42 -0.39 1.57 -3.99
CA TYR A 42 0.85 2.33 -4.11
C TYR A 42 2.04 1.39 -4.03
N ASN A 43 2.95 1.52 -4.99
CA ASN A 43 4.21 0.77 -5.01
C ASN A 43 5.25 1.56 -4.23
N LEU A 44 5.94 0.90 -3.32
CA LEU A 44 7.00 1.46 -2.51
C LEU A 44 8.28 0.64 -2.68
N TYR A 45 9.42 1.33 -2.70
CA TYR A 45 10.72 0.72 -2.55
C TYR A 45 11.06 0.59 -1.07
N SER A 46 11.59 -0.56 -0.69
CA SER A 46 12.16 -0.82 0.63
C SER A 46 13.67 -0.98 0.51
N ASP A 47 14.40 -0.39 1.45
CA ASP A 47 15.84 -0.57 1.60
C ASP A 47 16.22 -1.93 2.21
N ILE A 48 15.30 -2.61 2.90
CA ILE A 48 15.49 -3.96 3.45
C ILE A 48 15.10 -5.03 2.42
N GLN A 49 13.93 -4.90 1.80
CA GLN A 49 13.42 -5.86 0.80
C GLN A 49 13.85 -5.45 -0.61
N LYS A 50 15.17 -5.32 -0.82
CA LYS A 50 15.75 -4.93 -2.11
C LYS A 50 15.42 -5.99 -3.18
N GLY A 51 14.58 -5.62 -4.15
CA GLY A 51 14.20 -6.47 -5.27
C GLY A 51 12.75 -6.95 -5.27
N GLU A 52 12.00 -6.69 -4.19
CA GLU A 52 10.56 -6.94 -4.13
C GLU A 52 9.78 -5.61 -4.14
N ASN A 53 8.70 -5.54 -4.90
CA ASN A 53 7.82 -4.37 -4.91
C ASN A 53 6.88 -4.45 -3.71
N VAL A 54 7.00 -3.52 -2.76
CA VAL A 54 6.06 -3.42 -1.64
C VAL A 54 4.81 -2.72 -2.16
N VAL A 55 3.70 -3.44 -2.26
CA VAL A 55 2.41 -2.88 -2.67
C VAL A 55 1.58 -2.59 -1.43
N VAL A 56 1.12 -1.35 -1.31
CA VAL A 56 0.27 -0.89 -0.21
C VAL A 56 -1.08 -0.49 -0.76
N GLU A 57 -2.13 -1.13 -0.27
CA GLU A 57 -3.50 -0.79 -0.61
C GLU A 57 -4.10 0.11 0.47
N ILE A 58 -4.53 1.31 0.06
CA ILE A 58 -5.15 2.29 0.94
C ILE A 58 -6.64 2.38 0.60
N PRO A 59 -7.54 2.23 1.58
CA PRO A 59 -8.97 2.40 1.36
C PRO A 59 -9.30 3.84 0.97
N VAL A 60 -10.24 4.05 0.05
CA VAL A 60 -10.62 5.39 -0.44
C VAL A 60 -11.04 6.36 0.67
N GLN A 61 -11.52 5.83 1.80
CA GLN A 61 -11.90 6.58 2.99
C GLN A 61 -10.72 7.33 3.63
N ALA A 62 -9.48 6.89 3.39
CA ALA A 62 -8.27 7.59 3.88
C ALA A 62 -7.87 8.80 3.01
N GLY A 63 -8.64 9.07 1.94
CA GLY A 63 -8.41 10.15 0.99
C GLY A 63 -7.29 9.85 -0.01
N GLU A 64 -7.23 10.67 -1.06
CA GLU A 64 -6.16 10.59 -2.06
C GLU A 64 -4.84 11.08 -1.48
N LYS A 65 -3.75 10.41 -1.85
CA LYS A 65 -2.39 10.79 -1.45
C LYS A 65 -1.59 11.11 -2.70
N HIS A 66 -1.00 12.29 -2.71
CA HIS A 66 -0.09 12.72 -3.77
C HIS A 66 1.32 12.77 -3.20
N PHE A 67 2.17 11.87 -3.67
CA PHE A 67 3.58 11.81 -3.31
C PHE A 67 4.45 12.08 -4.53
N LYS A 68 5.62 12.65 -4.32
CA LYS A 68 6.65 12.74 -5.36
C LYS A 68 7.36 11.40 -5.50
N TYR A 69 7.87 11.10 -6.70
CA TYR A 69 8.73 9.93 -6.90
C TYR A 69 9.92 9.97 -5.92
N GLU A 70 10.25 8.81 -5.35
CA GLU A 70 11.26 8.60 -4.29
C GLU A 70 11.02 9.39 -2.99
N GLN A 71 9.83 9.97 -2.80
CA GLN A 71 9.50 10.60 -1.54
C GLN A 71 9.46 9.55 -0.43
N LYS A 72 10.20 9.79 0.65
CA LYS A 72 10.16 8.98 1.86
C LYS A 72 8.78 9.07 2.51
N VAL A 73 8.19 7.91 2.75
CA VAL A 73 6.85 7.78 3.34
C VAL A 73 6.88 6.82 4.52
N LYS A 74 5.84 6.91 5.35
CA LYS A 74 5.62 5.99 6.47
C LYS A 74 4.17 5.53 6.47
N LEU A 75 3.97 4.25 6.71
CA LEU A 75 2.64 3.67 6.86
C LEU A 75 2.08 3.99 8.24
N VAL A 76 0.84 4.47 8.26
CA VAL A 76 0.11 4.82 9.49
C VAL A 76 -0.98 3.77 9.69
N ASN A 77 -0.94 3.08 10.83
CA ASN A 77 -1.85 1.98 11.16
C ASN A 77 -1.91 0.86 10.09
N PRO A 78 -0.77 0.25 9.72
CA PRO A 78 -0.77 -0.94 8.86
C PRO A 78 -1.57 -2.05 9.53
N LYS A 79 -2.37 -2.77 8.74
CA LYS A 79 -3.21 -3.88 9.20
C LYS A 79 -2.81 -5.15 8.48
#